data_AF-A0AAN8WNU2-F1
#
_entry.id   AF-A0AAN8WNU2-F1
#
_cell.length_a   1.000
_cell.length_b   1.000
_cell.length_c   1.000
_cell.angle_alpha   90.00
_cell.angle_beta   90.00
_cell.angle_gamma   90.00
#
_symmetry.space_group_name_H-M   'P 1'
#
loop_
_entity.id
_entity.type
_entity.pdbx_description
1 polymer ?
#
loop_
_entity_poly.entity_id
_entity_poly.type
_entity_poly.pdbx_seq_one_letter_code
_entity_poly.pdbx_strand_id
1 'polypeptide(L)'
;MINFLRLAHFNENNPAIPDNQPEQQYSHAFGARHDVVYDSYPTPPTSQKAHILKKSIRMIIVRHPFTRLLSAYRDKMTKIRPKPARFHFRKLQTKIISKYRPVDSKNKSPHPTFEEFVQFVIDDTKNITSGKDWRQA
;
A
#
# COMPACT_ATOMS: atom_id res chain seq x y z
N MET A 1 -1.56 -12.25 3.79
CA MET A 1 -0.62 -12.12 4.92
C MET A 1 -0.25 -13.50 5.44
N ILE A 2 -1.23 -14.31 5.88
CA ILE A 2 -1.02 -15.65 6.47
C ILE A 2 -0.09 -16.53 5.62
N ASN A 3 -0.32 -16.64 4.31
CA ASN A 3 0.55 -17.46 3.45
C ASN A 3 2.02 -17.02 3.45
N PHE A 4 2.28 -15.71 3.54
CA PHE A 4 3.66 -15.20 3.64
C PHE A 4 4.26 -15.49 5.02
N LEU A 5 3.49 -15.31 6.09
CA LEU A 5 3.94 -15.65 7.45
C LEU A 5 4.23 -17.14 7.58
N ARG A 6 3.42 -18.00 6.94
CA ARG A 6 3.65 -19.44 6.86
C ARG A 6 4.94 -19.80 6.15
N LEU A 7 5.22 -19.16 5.01
CA LEU A 7 6.49 -19.35 4.29
C LEU A 7 7.71 -18.81 5.07
N ALA A 8 7.49 -17.87 5.99
CA ALA A 8 8.53 -17.30 6.85
C ALA A 8 8.71 -18.10 8.15
N HIS A 9 8.01 -19.22 8.35
CA HIS A 9 8.02 -19.99 9.60
C HIS A 9 7.72 -19.13 10.85
N PHE A 10 6.82 -18.16 10.69
CA PHE A 10 6.51 -17.18 11.72
C PHE A 10 5.85 -17.84 12.94
N ASN A 11 6.45 -17.66 14.12
CA ASN A 11 5.95 -18.18 15.41
C ASN A 11 5.80 -19.72 15.48
N GLU A 12 6.44 -20.47 14.60
CA GLU A 12 6.29 -21.94 14.54
C GLU A 12 6.72 -22.64 15.84
N ASN A 13 7.72 -22.09 16.54
CA ASN A 13 8.24 -22.64 17.80
C ASN A 13 7.89 -21.76 19.02
N ASN A 14 6.82 -20.97 18.95
CA ASN A 14 6.46 -20.08 20.05
C ASN A 14 5.81 -20.86 21.21
N PRO A 15 6.43 -20.95 22.40
CA PRO A 15 5.94 -21.78 23.50
C PRO A 15 4.63 -21.26 24.14
N ALA A 16 4.23 -20.02 23.83
CA ALA A 16 2.96 -19.47 24.28
C ALA A 16 1.76 -19.93 23.43
N ILE A 17 2.00 -20.65 22.33
CA ILE A 17 0.97 -21.16 21.45
C ILE A 17 0.71 -22.62 21.80
N PRO A 18 -0.55 -22.99 22.12
CA PRO A 18 -0.89 -24.38 22.37
C PRO A 18 -0.65 -25.26 21.13
N ASP A 19 0.01 -26.42 21.30
CA ASP A 19 0.30 -27.37 20.23
C ASP A 19 -0.96 -27.86 19.48
N ASN A 20 -2.11 -27.85 20.15
CA ASN A 20 -3.39 -28.24 19.58
C ASN A 20 -4.09 -27.14 18.76
N GLN A 21 -3.53 -25.92 18.70
CA GLN A 21 -4.09 -24.79 17.94
C GLN A 21 -3.00 -23.98 17.20
N PRO A 22 -2.23 -24.63 16.29
CA PRO A 22 -1.08 -24.02 15.63
C PRO A 22 -1.46 -22.82 14.73
N GLU A 23 -2.69 -22.75 14.23
CA GLU A 23 -3.20 -21.60 13.47
C GLU A 23 -3.20 -20.28 14.25
N GLN A 24 -3.21 -20.33 15.59
CA GLN A 24 -3.13 -19.11 16.41
C GLN A 24 -1.84 -18.32 16.18
N GLN A 25 -0.79 -18.96 15.67
CA GLN A 25 0.48 -18.32 15.32
C GLN A 25 0.31 -17.15 14.33
N TYR A 26 -0.72 -17.19 13.49
CA TYR A 26 -1.02 -16.13 12.52
C TYR A 26 -2.07 -15.14 12.99
N SER A 27 -2.45 -15.19 14.26
CA SER A 27 -3.40 -14.24 14.84
C SER A 27 -2.71 -12.94 15.27
N HIS A 28 -3.49 -11.86 15.30
CA HIS A 28 -3.00 -10.55 15.71
C HIS A 28 -2.56 -10.52 17.19
N ALA A 29 -3.05 -11.46 18.01
CA ALA A 29 -2.65 -11.63 19.41
C ALA A 29 -1.17 -12.02 19.54
N PHE A 30 -0.68 -12.87 18.64
CA PHE A 30 0.72 -13.29 18.58
C PHE A 30 1.56 -12.42 17.62
N GLY A 31 1.10 -11.20 17.35
CA GLY A 31 1.87 -10.21 16.59
C GLY A 31 1.84 -10.42 15.07
N ALA A 32 1.00 -11.29 14.53
CA ALA A 32 0.85 -11.49 13.09
C ALA A 32 0.22 -10.27 12.42
N ARG A 33 1.06 -9.27 12.13
CA ARG A 33 0.67 -8.01 11.52
C ARG A 33 1.26 -7.87 10.12
N HIS A 34 0.77 -6.89 9.38
CA HIS A 34 1.19 -6.70 7.99
C HIS A 34 2.63 -6.20 7.87
N ASP A 35 3.09 -5.44 8.85
CA ASP A 35 4.47 -4.97 9.04
C ASP A 35 5.45 -6.13 9.14
N VAL A 36 5.13 -7.17 9.92
CA VAL A 36 5.99 -8.35 10.08
C VAL A 36 6.33 -9.01 8.75
N VAL A 37 5.40 -9.08 7.80
CA VAL A 37 5.70 -9.64 6.47
C VAL A 37 6.80 -8.86 5.75
N TYR A 38 6.85 -7.53 5.91
CA TYR A 38 7.92 -6.72 5.32
C TYR A 38 9.26 -6.94 6.02
N ASP A 39 9.23 -7.24 7.33
CA ASP A 39 10.43 -7.54 8.11
C ASP A 39 10.97 -8.93 7.79
N SER A 40 10.09 -9.92 7.57
CA SER A 40 10.45 -11.28 7.15
C SER A 40 10.98 -11.37 5.73
N TYR A 41 10.56 -10.47 4.84
CA TYR A 41 10.98 -10.40 3.45
C TYR A 41 11.55 -9.01 3.13
N PRO A 42 12.71 -8.65 3.73
CA PRO A 42 13.27 -7.34 3.55
C PRO A 42 13.73 -7.15 2.11
N THR A 43 13.76 -5.89 1.68
CA THR A 43 14.31 -5.56 0.36
C THR A 43 15.80 -5.88 0.34
N PRO A 44 16.32 -6.61 -0.69
CA PRO A 44 17.73 -6.92 -0.78
C PRO A 44 18.62 -5.67 -0.78
N PRO A 45 19.87 -5.75 -0.28
CA PRO A 45 20.83 -4.65 -0.32
C PRO A 45 21.06 -4.17 -1.75
N THR A 46 21.29 -2.85 -1.92
CA THR A 46 21.39 -2.21 -3.25
C THR A 46 22.39 -2.89 -4.19
N SER A 47 23.52 -3.39 -3.65
CA SER A 47 24.56 -4.11 -4.41
C SER A 47 24.05 -5.43 -5.03
N GLN A 48 23.10 -6.10 -4.40
CA GLN A 48 22.60 -7.41 -4.82
C GLN A 48 21.31 -7.32 -5.65
N LYS A 49 20.61 -6.17 -5.62
CA LYS A 49 19.31 -6.00 -6.31
C LYS A 49 19.38 -6.36 -7.79
N ALA A 50 20.38 -5.86 -8.52
CA ALA A 50 20.51 -6.10 -9.95
C ALA A 50 20.75 -7.59 -10.27
N HIS A 51 21.57 -8.26 -9.46
CA HIS A 51 21.87 -9.68 -9.62
C HIS A 51 20.63 -10.55 -9.36
N ILE A 52 19.92 -10.29 -8.26
CA ILE A 52 18.71 -11.03 -7.89
C ILE A 52 17.61 -10.79 -8.93
N LEU A 53 17.41 -9.54 -9.36
CA LEU A 53 16.39 -9.18 -10.37
C LEU A 53 16.64 -9.87 -11.72
N LYS A 54 17.90 -10.05 -12.12
CA LYS A 54 18.26 -10.76 -13.36
C LYS A 54 17.93 -12.26 -13.31
N LYS A 55 18.03 -12.87 -12.12
CA LYS A 55 17.83 -14.31 -11.91
C LYS A 55 16.39 -14.70 -11.54
N SER A 56 15.53 -13.73 -11.21
CA SER A 56 14.17 -14.00 -10.74
C SER A 56 13.15 -13.99 -11.87
N ILE A 57 12.11 -14.81 -11.72
CA ILE A 57 10.93 -14.77 -12.57
C ILE A 57 10.17 -13.47 -12.29
N ARG A 58 9.87 -12.71 -13.35
CA ARG A 58 9.19 -11.41 -13.26
C ARG A 58 7.79 -11.57 -13.82
N MET A 59 6.80 -11.34 -12.98
CA MET A 59 5.39 -11.28 -13.37
C MET A 59 4.78 -9.99 -12.83
N ILE A 60 3.93 -9.35 -13.63
CA ILE A 60 3.06 -8.27 -13.19
C ILE A 60 1.61 -8.69 -13.38
N ILE A 61 0.80 -8.53 -12.34
CA ILE A 61 -0.64 -8.76 -12.39
C ILE A 61 -1.31 -7.40 -12.37
N VAL A 62 -1.96 -7.04 -13.46
CA VAL A 62 -2.67 -5.76 -13.58
C VAL A 62 -4.17 -5.98 -13.53
N ARG A 63 -4.89 -5.07 -12.87
CA ARG A 63 -6.35 -4.94 -12.98
C ARG A 63 -6.66 -3.90 -14.05
N HIS A 64 -7.90 -3.87 -14.54
CA HIS A 64 -8.36 -2.80 -15.41
C HIS A 64 -8.07 -1.41 -14.79
N PRO A 65 -7.49 -0.46 -15.54
CA PRO A 65 -6.97 0.79 -14.97
C PRO A 65 -8.04 1.61 -14.25
N PHE A 66 -9.25 1.74 -14.80
CA PHE A 66 -10.34 2.46 -14.14
C PHE A 66 -10.81 1.79 -12.85
N THR A 67 -10.82 0.45 -12.81
CA THR A 67 -11.13 -0.29 -11.57
C THR A 67 -10.04 -0.08 -10.52
N ARG A 68 -8.77 0.02 -10.94
CA ARG A 68 -7.66 0.30 -10.03
C ARG A 68 -7.75 1.72 -9.45
N LEU A 69 -8.11 2.69 -10.27
CA LEU A 69 -8.31 4.09 -9.85
C LEU A 69 -9.44 4.19 -8.81
N LEU A 70 -10.60 3.59 -9.09
CA LEU A 70 -11.73 3.56 -8.15
C LEU A 70 -11.39 2.82 -6.85
N SER A 71 -10.70 1.68 -6.96
CA SER A 71 -10.24 0.92 -5.80
C SER A 71 -9.29 1.74 -4.92
N ALA A 72 -8.36 2.47 -5.53
CA ALA A 72 -7.43 3.34 -4.81
C ALA A 72 -8.18 4.47 -4.09
N TYR A 73 -9.14 5.12 -4.75
CA TYR A 73 -9.98 6.14 -4.13
C TYR A 73 -10.72 5.61 -2.88
N ARG A 74 -11.48 4.52 -3.04
CA ARG A 74 -12.30 3.93 -1.96
C ARG A 74 -11.46 3.39 -0.80
N ASP A 75 -10.22 2.96 -1.05
CA ASP A 75 -9.35 2.43 0.00
C ASP A 75 -8.51 3.52 0.67
N LYS A 76 -8.05 4.52 -0.08
CA LYS A 76 -7.04 5.49 0.38
C LYS A 76 -7.59 6.87 0.68
N MET A 77 -8.69 7.30 0.07
CA MET A 77 -9.19 8.68 0.18
C MET A 77 -10.39 8.82 1.11
N THR A 78 -11.25 7.80 1.20
CA THR A 78 -12.48 7.85 1.99
C THR A 78 -12.33 7.40 3.45
N LYS A 79 -11.17 6.84 3.82
CA LYS A 79 -10.89 6.35 5.19
C LYS A 79 -10.12 7.40 5.99
N ILE A 80 -10.42 7.52 7.28
CA ILE A 80 -9.68 8.39 8.22
C ILE A 80 -8.27 7.85 8.49
N ARG A 81 -8.14 6.53 8.64
CA ARG A 81 -6.87 5.82 8.89
C ARG A 81 -6.61 4.79 7.79
N PRO A 82 -6.34 5.22 6.56
CA PRO A 82 -6.03 4.33 5.44
C PRO A 82 -4.76 3.54 5.74
N LYS A 83 -4.81 2.22 5.55
CA LYS A 83 -3.66 1.33 5.73
C LYS A 83 -2.86 1.20 4.44
N PRO A 84 -1.55 0.89 4.52
CA PRO A 84 -0.74 0.89 5.73
C PRO A 84 -0.36 2.32 6.14
N ALA A 85 -0.24 2.56 7.45
CA ALA A 85 -0.04 3.88 8.02
C ALA A 85 1.25 4.58 7.55
N ARG A 86 2.28 3.79 7.21
CA ARG A 86 3.61 4.28 6.76
C ARG A 86 3.57 5.15 5.50
N PHE A 87 2.54 5.04 4.67
CA PHE A 87 2.42 5.83 3.43
C PHE A 87 1.74 7.18 3.64
N HIS A 88 1.41 7.55 4.88
CA HIS A 88 0.90 8.87 5.24
C HIS A 88 -0.24 9.39 4.34
N PHE A 89 -1.13 8.51 3.85
CA PHE A 89 -2.21 8.90 2.94
C PHE A 89 -3.12 9.99 3.51
N ARG A 90 -3.18 10.16 4.84
CA ARG A 90 -3.89 11.29 5.45
C ARG A 90 -3.29 12.64 5.05
N LYS A 91 -1.96 12.76 4.98
CA LYS A 91 -1.28 13.97 4.48
C LYS A 91 -1.62 14.21 3.01
N LEU A 92 -1.68 13.13 2.21
CA LEU A 92 -2.09 13.20 0.81
C LEU A 92 -3.54 13.67 0.66
N GLN A 93 -4.48 13.14 1.45
CA GLN A 93 -5.87 13.59 1.47
C GLN A 93 -5.96 15.09 1.73
N THR A 94 -5.28 15.59 2.77
CA THR A 94 -5.28 17.02 3.10
C THR A 94 -4.66 17.85 1.98
N LYS A 95 -3.57 17.38 1.36
CA LYS A 95 -2.93 18.05 0.21
C LYS A 95 -3.90 18.18 -0.98
N ILE A 96 -4.64 17.11 -1.28
CA ILE A 96 -5.64 17.11 -2.37
C ILE A 96 -6.76 18.10 -2.06
N ILE A 97 -7.35 18.04 -0.86
CA ILE A 97 -8.41 18.98 -0.45
C ILE A 97 -7.92 20.42 -0.54
N SER A 98 -6.74 20.71 0.01
CA SER A 98 -6.18 22.06 0.02
C SER A 98 -5.90 22.60 -1.39
N LYS A 99 -5.61 21.74 -2.36
CA LYS A 99 -5.29 22.16 -3.74
C LYS A 99 -6.53 22.31 -4.61
N TYR A 100 -7.51 21.40 -4.49
CA TYR A 100 -8.62 21.30 -5.44
C TYR A 100 -9.98 21.70 -4.88
N ARG A 101 -10.14 21.84 -3.56
CA ARG A 101 -11.41 22.27 -2.98
C ARG A 101 -11.51 23.80 -2.98
N PRO A 102 -12.55 24.37 -3.59
CA PRO A 102 -12.79 25.82 -3.52
C PRO A 102 -13.02 26.30 -2.09
N VAL A 103 -12.60 27.53 -1.79
CA VAL A 103 -12.74 28.14 -0.45
C VAL A 103 -14.20 28.32 -0.05
N ASP A 104 -15.07 28.59 -1.03
CA ASP A 104 -16.52 28.76 -0.90
C ASP A 104 -17.31 27.44 -0.99
N SER A 105 -16.61 26.30 -1.04
CA SER A 105 -17.24 24.99 -1.14
C SER A 105 -18.13 24.71 0.07
N LYS A 106 -19.38 24.31 -0.18
CA LYS A 106 -20.30 23.80 0.85
C LYS A 106 -19.84 22.44 1.43
N ASN A 107 -18.91 21.76 0.76
CA ASN A 107 -18.44 20.44 1.17
C ASN A 107 -17.37 20.52 2.27
N LYS A 108 -17.79 20.25 3.52
CA LYS A 108 -16.92 20.19 4.70
C LYS A 108 -16.33 18.80 4.97
N SER A 109 -16.43 17.86 4.03
CA SER A 109 -15.93 16.49 4.20
C SER A 109 -14.43 16.50 4.53
N PRO A 110 -13.97 15.72 5.52
CA PRO A 110 -12.54 15.58 5.79
C PRO A 110 -11.81 14.73 4.74
N HIS A 111 -12.49 14.28 3.69
CA HIS A 111 -11.99 13.40 2.64
C HIS A 111 -12.10 14.06 1.26
N PRO A 112 -11.15 13.79 0.34
CA PRO A 112 -11.29 14.21 -1.04
C PRO A 112 -12.53 13.60 -1.70
N THR A 113 -13.18 14.37 -2.56
CA THR A 113 -14.17 13.83 -3.49
C THR A 113 -13.47 12.98 -4.55
N PHE A 114 -14.25 12.18 -5.30
CA PHE A 114 -13.69 11.41 -6.40
C PHE A 114 -13.10 12.33 -7.48
N GLU A 115 -13.79 13.43 -7.79
CA GLU A 115 -13.35 14.43 -8.77
C GLU A 115 -12.04 15.11 -8.34
N GLU A 116 -11.94 15.57 -7.08
CA GLU A 116 -10.71 16.16 -6.53
C GLU A 116 -9.53 15.16 -6.62
N PHE A 117 -9.78 13.88 -6.36
CA PHE A 117 -8.77 12.83 -6.49
C PHE A 117 -8.39 12.56 -7.95
N VAL A 118 -9.34 12.51 -8.88
CA VAL A 118 -9.06 12.28 -10.31
C VAL A 118 -8.29 13.46 -10.88
N GLN A 119 -8.69 14.70 -10.57
CA GLN A 119 -7.95 15.89 -10.98
C GLN A 119 -6.54 15.88 -10.41
N PHE A 120 -6.37 15.44 -9.16
CA PHE A 120 -5.04 15.22 -8.60
C PHE A 120 -4.20 14.27 -9.44
N VAL A 121 -4.73 13.11 -9.82
CA VAL A 121 -4.01 12.12 -10.62
C VAL A 121 -3.67 12.68 -12.00
N ILE A 122 -4.58 13.40 -12.66
CA ILE A 122 -4.32 14.03 -13.95
C ILE A 122 -3.17 15.03 -13.84
N ASP A 123 -3.22 15.95 -12.87
CA ASP A 123 -2.20 16.96 -12.65
C ASP A 123 -0.83 16.36 -12.31
N ASP A 124 -0.80 15.32 -11.48
CA ASP A 124 0.42 14.63 -11.04
C ASP A 124 1.07 13.85 -12.18
N THR A 125 0.27 13.40 -13.16
CA THR A 125 0.72 12.60 -14.31
C THR A 125 0.82 13.37 -15.61
N LYS A 126 0.49 14.67 -15.63
CA LYS A 126 0.41 15.49 -16.86
C LYS A 126 1.68 15.49 -17.72
N ASN A 127 2.84 15.36 -17.08
CA ASN A 127 4.15 15.37 -17.74
C ASN A 127 4.69 13.95 -17.97
N ILE A 128 3.93 12.92 -17.63
CA ILE A 128 4.32 11.53 -17.73
C ILE A 128 3.71 10.95 -19.01
N THR A 129 4.52 10.90 -20.06
CA THR A 129 4.12 10.42 -21.40
C THR A 129 4.63 9.03 -21.68
N SER A 130 5.71 8.62 -21.01
CA SER A 130 6.39 7.35 -21.22
C SER A 130 6.70 6.63 -19.89
N GLY A 131 6.93 5.32 -19.98
CA GLY A 131 7.41 4.51 -18.85
C GLY A 131 8.74 4.99 -18.24
N LYS A 132 9.53 5.78 -18.96
CA LYS A 132 10.81 6.30 -18.46
C LYS A 132 10.62 7.47 -17.50
N ASP A 133 9.57 8.26 -17.68
CA ASP A 133 9.31 9.49 -16.93
C ASP A 133 8.94 9.17 -15.47
N TRP A 134 8.33 8.00 -15.24
CA TRP A 134 7.99 7.47 -13.91
C TRP A 134 9.21 7.22 -12.99
N ARG A 135 10.43 7.14 -13.52
CA ARG A 135 11.64 6.88 -12.71
C ARG A 135 12.24 8.13 -12.06
N GLN A 136 11.78 9.31 -12.47
CA GLN A 136 12.35 10.60 -12.06
C GLN A 136 11.42 11.44 -11.16
N ALA A 137 10.18 10.97 -10.93
CA ALA A 137 9.17 11.65 -10.12
C ALA A 137 9.26 11.29 -8.62
#